data_AF-C4IFR9-F1
#
_entry.id   AF-C4IFR9-F1
#
_cell.length_a   1.000
_cell.length_b   1.000
_cell.length_c   1.000
_cell.angle_alpha   90.00
_cell.angle_beta   90.00
_cell.angle_gamma   90.00
#
_symmetry.space_group_name_H-M   'P 1'
#
loop_
_entity.id
_entity.type
_entity.pdbx_description
1 polymer ?
#
loop_
_entity_poly.entity_id
_entity_poly.type
_entity_poly.pdbx_seq_one_letter_code
_entity_poly.pdbx_strand_id
1 'polypeptide(L)'
;MEKIDSILEKYDYNRQLLIAIMQDVQKEYHYLPEEILSYIAEKLKISEAKIYGVATFYENFSLKPKGKYVIKICNGTACHVRKSIPILENQFPY
;
A
#
# COMPACT_ATOMS: atom_id res chain seq x y z
N MET A 1 10.94 14.90 0.42
CA MET A 1 9.56 15.19 -0.02
C MET A 1 9.45 15.34 -1.53
N GLU A 2 10.48 15.78 -2.26
CA GLU A 2 10.47 15.96 -3.74
C GLU A 2 9.83 14.82 -4.55
N LYS A 3 10.08 13.55 -4.17
CA LYS A 3 9.46 12.40 -4.87
C LYS A 3 7.94 12.33 -4.68
N ILE A 4 7.44 12.67 -3.49
CA ILE A 4 6.00 12.72 -3.20
C ILE A 4 5.38 13.88 -3.96
N ASP A 5 6.04 15.03 -4.01
CA ASP A 5 5.57 16.19 -4.79
C ASP A 5 5.44 15.84 -6.28
N SER A 6 6.44 15.16 -6.86
CA SER A 6 6.37 14.68 -8.25
C SER A 6 5.20 13.72 -8.50
N ILE A 7 4.90 12.84 -7.53
CA ILE A 7 3.74 11.95 -7.62
C ILE A 7 2.44 12.78 -7.54
N LEU A 8 2.35 13.73 -6.61
CA LEU A 8 1.16 14.58 -6.47
C LEU A 8 0.90 15.43 -7.72
N GLU A 9 1.95 15.98 -8.32
CA GLU A 9 1.88 16.72 -9.59
C GLU A 9 1.42 15.85 -10.75
N LYS A 10 1.93 14.61 -10.85
CA LYS A 10 1.48 13.63 -11.87
C LYS A 10 -0.04 13.40 -11.83
N TYR A 11 -0.64 13.50 -10.65
CA TYR A 11 -2.09 13.34 -10.46
C TYR A 11 -2.84 14.67 -10.33
N ASP A 12 -2.21 15.81 -10.63
CA ASP A 12 -2.80 17.16 -10.52
C ASP A 12 -3.47 17.41 -9.16
N TYR A 13 -2.86 16.91 -8.08
CA TYR A 13 -3.39 17.01 -6.72
C TYR A 13 -4.86 16.53 -6.58
N ASN A 14 -5.27 15.60 -7.44
CA ASN A 14 -6.63 15.13 -7.52
C ASN A 14 -6.94 14.17 -6.36
N ARG A 15 -7.67 14.68 -5.36
CA ARG A 15 -8.08 13.91 -4.18
C ARG A 15 -8.99 12.71 -4.48
N GLN A 16 -9.64 12.65 -5.64
CA GLN A 16 -10.41 11.47 -6.06
C GLN A 16 -9.50 10.31 -6.47
N LEU A 17 -8.24 10.58 -6.79
CA LEU A 17 -7.21 9.61 -7.13
C LEU A 17 -6.33 9.22 -5.93
N LEU A 18 -6.79 9.48 -4.69
CA LEU A 18 -6.05 9.23 -3.44
C LEU A 18 -5.44 7.81 -3.38
N ILE A 19 -6.20 6.79 -3.76
CA ILE A 19 -5.73 5.40 -3.74
C ILE A 19 -4.56 5.19 -4.71
N ALA A 20 -4.64 5.75 -5.92
CA ALA A 20 -3.58 5.65 -6.91
C ALA A 20 -2.32 6.42 -6.45
N ILE A 21 -2.49 7.61 -5.87
CA ILE A 21 -1.40 8.38 -5.25
C ILE A 21 -0.72 7.56 -4.17
N MET A 22 -1.49 7.00 -3.22
CA MET A 22 -0.95 6.17 -2.13
C MET A 22 -0.26 4.90 -2.64
N GLN A 23 -0.72 4.32 -3.76
CA GLN A 23 -0.07 3.17 -4.39
C GLN A 23 1.30 3.53 -4.97
N ASP A 24 1.41 4.66 -5.68
CA ASP A 24 2.68 5.12 -6.24
C ASP A 24 3.66 5.52 -5.12
N VAL A 25 3.18 6.15 -4.05
CA VAL A 25 4.00 6.48 -2.88
C VAL A 25 4.47 5.21 -2.17
N GLN A 26 3.59 4.23 -1.94
CA GLN A 26 4.01 2.96 -1.34
C GLN A 26 4.99 2.19 -2.25
N LYS A 27 4.88 2.32 -3.57
CA LYS A 27 5.85 1.70 -4.49
C LYS A 27 7.24 2.30 -4.33
N GLU A 28 7.32 3.60 -4.06
CA GLU A 28 8.57 4.33 -3.83
C GLU A 28 9.19 4.01 -2.47
N TYR A 29 8.38 3.97 -1.40
CA TYR A 29 8.86 3.83 -0.02
C TYR A 29 8.73 2.41 0.54
N HIS A 30 8.10 1.48 -0.19
CA HIS A 30 7.71 0.12 0.23
C HIS A 30 6.71 0.02 1.41
N TYR A 31 6.33 1.15 2.00
CA TYR A 31 5.29 1.31 3.01
C TYR A 31 4.81 2.77 3.02
N LEU A 32 3.85 3.09 3.89
CA LEU A 32 3.28 4.43 4.07
C LEU A 32 3.54 4.90 5.52
N PRO A 33 4.66 5.61 5.77
CA PRO A 33 4.91 6.24 7.06
C PRO A 33 3.83 7.26 7.42
N GLU A 34 3.62 7.44 8.72
CA GLU A 34 2.69 8.42 9.30
C GLU A 34 2.95 9.84 8.76
N GLU A 35 4.21 10.27 8.79
CA GLU A 35 4.65 11.59 8.28
C GLU A 35 4.31 11.81 6.80
N ILE A 36 4.41 10.76 5.98
CA ILE A 36 4.07 10.82 4.55
C ILE A 36 2.56 10.92 4.35
N LEU A 37 1.78 10.19 5.15
CA LEU A 37 0.32 10.25 5.08
C LEU A 37 -0.20 11.63 5.51
N SER A 38 0.31 12.17 6.61
CA SER A 38 -0.01 13.54 7.05
C SER A 38 0.36 14.57 5.99
N TYR A 39 1.53 14.44 5.35
CA TYR A 39 1.93 15.32 4.25
C TYR A 39 0.99 15.26 3.05
N ILE A 40 0.60 14.06 2.60
CA ILE A 40 -0.34 13.88 1.49
C ILE A 40 -1.72 14.45 1.86
N ALA A 41 -2.17 14.26 3.11
CA ALA A 41 -3.44 14.78 3.59
C ALA A 41 -3.48 16.32 3.51
N GLU A 42 -2.40 16.97 3.94
CA GLU A 42 -2.25 18.43 3.86
C GLU A 42 -2.29 18.90 2.40
N LYS A 43 -1.48 18.31 1.52
CA LYS A 43 -1.40 18.69 0.10
C LYS A 43 -2.70 18.51 -0.66
N LEU A 44 -3.44 17.45 -0.35
CA LEU A 44 -4.74 17.15 -0.98
C LEU A 44 -5.93 17.79 -0.26
N LYS A 45 -5.68 18.57 0.82
CA LYS A 45 -6.70 19.24 1.65
C LYS A 45 -7.79 18.27 2.13
N ILE A 46 -7.37 17.13 2.66
CA ILE A 46 -8.24 16.14 3.30
C ILE A 46 -7.85 15.96 4.77
N SER A 47 -8.79 15.46 5.59
CA SER A 47 -8.49 15.20 7.00
C SER A 47 -7.55 13.99 7.15
N GLU A 48 -6.73 14.01 8.21
CA GLU A 48 -5.90 12.86 8.56
C GLU A 48 -6.75 11.61 8.77
N ALA A 49 -7.88 11.73 9.48
CA ALA A 49 -8.82 10.63 9.67
C ALA A 49 -9.24 9.97 8.35
N LYS A 50 -9.41 10.74 7.28
CA LYS A 50 -9.77 10.20 5.96
C LYS A 50 -8.62 9.42 5.35
N ILE A 51 -7.39 9.94 5.37
CA ILE A 51 -6.26 9.24 4.76
C ILE A 51 -5.88 7.99 5.55
N TYR A 52 -5.90 8.04 6.89
CA TYR A 52 -5.69 6.88 7.74
C TYR A 52 -6.80 5.85 7.58
N GLY A 53 -8.05 6.30 7.42
CA GLY A 53 -9.18 5.43 7.11
C GLY A 53 -8.93 4.64 5.82
N VAL A 54 -8.45 5.28 4.75
CA VAL A 54 -8.09 4.59 3.50
C VAL A 54 -6.88 3.67 3.70
N ALA A 55 -5.83 4.14 4.39
CA ALA A 55 -4.61 3.37 4.60
C ALA A 55 -4.84 2.08 5.40
N THR A 56 -5.77 2.10 6.34
CA THR A 56 -6.13 0.94 7.18
C THR A 56 -7.22 0.06 6.57
N PHE A 57 -8.10 0.61 5.72
CA PHE A 57 -9.16 -0.14 5.06
C PHE A 57 -8.64 -1.07 3.95
N TYR A 58 -7.65 -0.63 3.17
CA TYR A 58 -7.10 -1.44 2.06
C TYR A 58 -5.91 -2.28 2.53
N GLU A 59 -6.08 -3.60 2.57
CA GLU A 59 -5.06 -4.58 2.99
C GLU A 59 -3.72 -4.45 2.23
N ASN A 60 -3.75 -3.97 0.98
CA ASN A 60 -2.53 -3.84 0.19
C ASN A 60 -1.62 -2.69 0.68
N PHE A 61 -2.17 -1.73 1.44
CA PHE A 61 -1.38 -0.69 2.08
C PHE A 61 -0.76 -1.20 3.38
N SER A 62 0.40 -0.67 3.71
CA SER A 62 1.12 -1.02 4.93
C SER A 62 1.72 0.21 5.55
N LEU A 63 1.39 0.40 6.83
CA LEU A 63 1.89 1.48 7.66
C LEU A 63 3.25 1.16 8.26
N LYS A 64 3.71 -0.09 8.12
CA LYS A 64 4.97 -0.59 8.66
C LYS A 64 5.89 -1.00 7.52
N PRO A 65 7.21 -0.84 7.68
CA PRO A 65 8.18 -1.32 6.70
C PRO A 65 7.95 -2.78 6.37
N LYS A 66 7.90 -3.11 5.08
CA LYS A 66 7.91 -4.50 4.61
C LYS A 66 9.34 -4.96 4.36
N GLY A 67 9.57 -6.26 4.52
CA GLY A 67 10.85 -6.87 4.18
C GLY A 67 11.19 -6.70 2.70
N LYS A 68 12.47 -6.88 2.35
CA LYS A 68 12.98 -6.74 0.97
C LYS A 68 12.19 -7.53 -0.07
N TYR A 69 11.65 -8.68 0.32
CA TYR A 69 10.84 -9.54 -0.53
C TYR A 69 9.46 -9.76 0.11
N VAL A 70 8.41 -9.44 -0.65
CA VAL A 70 7.03 -9.74 -0.28
C VAL A 70 6.56 -10.92 -1.12
N ILE A 71 6.41 -12.07 -0.49
CA ILE A 71 5.95 -13.30 -1.14
C ILE A 71 4.47 -13.46 -0.84
N LYS A 72 3.64 -13.47 -1.88
CA LYS A 72 2.18 -13.65 -1.77
C LYS A 72 1.79 -14.99 -2.38
N ILE A 73 1.08 -15.81 -1.62
CA ILE A 73 0.57 -17.10 -2.10
C ILE A 73 -0.94 -17.02 -2.19
N CYS A 74 -1.47 -17.43 -3.34
CA CYS A 74 -2.91 -17.46 -3.58
C CYS A 74 -3.58 -18.53 -2.70
N ASN A 75 -4.54 -18.11 -1.88
CA ASN A 75 -5.41 -18.98 -1.09
C ASN A 75 -6.88 -18.93 -1.54
N GLY A 76 -7.14 -18.49 -2.77
CA GLY A 76 -8.48 -18.57 -3.37
C GLY A 76 -8.84 -20.00 -3.75
N THR A 77 -10.14 -20.29 -3.92
CA THR A 77 -10.65 -21.65 -4.18
C THR A 77 -9.95 -22.33 -5.36
N ALA A 78 -9.73 -21.61 -6.46
CA ALA A 78 -9.06 -22.15 -7.65
C ALA A 78 -7.60 -22.58 -7.39
N CYS A 79 -6.88 -21.87 -6.52
CA CYS A 79 -5.51 -22.20 -6.12
C CYS A 79 -5.51 -23.34 -5.10
N HIS A 80 -6.46 -23.33 -4.17
CA HIS A 80 -6.63 -24.34 -3.14
C HIS A 80 -6.84 -25.73 -3.74
N VAL A 81 -7.76 -25.88 -4.70
CA VAL A 81 -8.02 -27.17 -5.38
C VAL A 81 -6.83 -27.66 -6.21
N ARG A 82 -5.91 -26.75 -6.59
CA ARG A 82 -4.65 -27.07 -7.27
C ARG A 82 -3.48 -27.24 -6.29
N LYS A 83 -3.76 -27.47 -5.01
CA LYS A 83 -2.77 -27.76 -3.95
C LYS A 83 -1.80 -26.59 -3.70
N SER A 84 -2.30 -25.37 -3.53
CA SER A 84 -1.46 -24.23 -3.13
C SER A 84 -0.99 -24.29 -1.67
N ILE A 85 -1.69 -25.00 -0.78
CA ILE A 85 -1.34 -25.13 0.65
C ILE A 85 0.06 -25.73 0.87
N PRO A 86 0.43 -26.87 0.25
CA PRO A 86 1.79 -27.40 0.33
C PRO A 86 2.89 -26.42 -0.11
N ILE A 87 2.60 -25.46 -1.01
CA ILE A 87 3.57 -24.45 -1.43
C ILE A 87 3.83 -23.46 -0.29
N LEU A 88 2.76 -23.05 0.40
CA LEU A 88 2.86 -22.19 1.58
C LEU A 88 3.63 -22.88 2.71
N GLU A 89 3.29 -24.12 3.02
CA GLU A 89 3.84 -24.83 4.19
C GLU A 89 5.26 -25.35 3.97
N ASN A 90 5.59 -25.86 2.77
CA ASN A 90 6.89 -26.53 2.55
C ASN A 90 8.01 -25.57 2.13
N GLN A 91 7.71 -24.45 1.46
CA GLN A 91 8.74 -23.48 1.06
C GLN A 91 8.98 -22.37 2.09
N PHE A 92 8.02 -22.15 3.00
CA PHE A 92 8.10 -21.12 4.03
C PHE A 92 7.65 -21.66 5.39
N PRO A 93 8.33 -22.69 5.93
CA PRO A 93 8.10 -23.10 7.31
C PRO A 93 8.46 -21.93 8.22
N TYR A 94 7.51 -21.51 9.04
CA TYR A 94 7.69 -20.43 10.02
C TYR A 94 8.90 -20.67 10.93
#